data_AF-A0A261U6Z4-F1
#
_entry.id   AF-A0A261U6Z4-F1
#
_cell.length_a   1.000
_cell.length_b   1.000
_cell.length_c   1.000
_cell.angle_alpha   90.00
_cell.angle_beta   90.00
_cell.angle_gamma   90.00
#
_symmetry.space_group_name_H-M   'P 1'
#
loop_
_entity.id
_entity.type
_entity.pdbx_description
1 polymer ?
#
loop_
_entity_poly.entity_id
_entity_poly.type
_entity_poly.pdbx_seq_one_letter_code
_entity_poly.pdbx_strand_id
1 'polypeptide(L)'
;MTARCQTNHRIRLVRARSMWARLRGLLGRVRPLGRRTGLWLSPCWAVHTFGMRYPIDVAFIGRDGRVQRLVRDLGPSRIAIFWGATSVIEFRANSSESSLRCRRRLQMALQKARDRRMPLK
;
A
#
# COMPACT_ATOMS: atom_id res chain seq x y z
N MET A 1 3.30 -33.39 -15.93
CA MET A 1 3.09 -33.18 -14.48
C MET A 1 4.02 -32.08 -13.99
N THR A 2 3.55 -30.85 -13.84
CA THR A 2 4.27 -29.80 -13.08
C THR A 2 3.24 -28.98 -12.33
N ALA A 3 2.99 -29.37 -11.09
CA ALA A 3 2.21 -28.62 -10.13
C ALA A 3 2.93 -27.28 -9.91
N ARG A 4 2.48 -26.23 -10.60
CA ARG A 4 2.80 -24.86 -10.21
C ARG A 4 2.10 -24.63 -8.88
N CYS A 5 2.81 -24.87 -7.79
CA CYS A 5 2.49 -24.35 -6.47
C CYS A 5 2.33 -22.82 -6.60
N GLN A 6 1.10 -22.38 -6.89
CA GLN A 6 0.72 -20.98 -6.88
C GLN A 6 0.73 -20.52 -5.43
N THR A 7 1.90 -20.03 -4.98
CA THR A 7 2.04 -19.35 -3.70
C THR A 7 1.16 -18.10 -3.70
N ASN A 8 -0.01 -18.28 -3.09
CA ASN A 8 -1.11 -17.35 -3.03
C ASN A 8 -0.81 -16.24 -2.01
N HIS A 9 0.25 -15.44 -2.22
CA HIS A 9 0.69 -14.33 -1.34
C HIS A 9 0.61 -12.94 -1.99
N ARG A 10 -0.08 -12.84 -3.13
CA ARG A 10 -0.14 -11.62 -3.94
C ARG A 10 -0.99 -10.54 -3.27
N ILE A 11 -0.37 -9.40 -2.96
CA ILE A 11 -1.10 -8.17 -2.65
C ILE A 11 -1.47 -7.52 -3.99
N ARG A 12 -2.77 -7.34 -4.23
CA ARG A 12 -3.27 -6.60 -5.40
C ARG A 12 -3.18 -5.11 -5.10
N LEU A 13 -2.36 -4.39 -5.87
CA LEU A 13 -2.25 -2.94 -5.77
C LEU A 13 -3.27 -2.29 -6.70
N VAL A 14 -4.17 -1.47 -6.14
CA VAL A 14 -5.12 -0.65 -6.90
C VAL A 14 -4.57 0.77 -6.93
N ARG A 15 -4.39 1.35 -8.11
CA ARG A 15 -3.78 2.68 -8.24
C ARG A 15 -4.85 3.75 -8.20
N ALA A 16 -4.75 4.68 -7.25
CA ALA A 16 -5.60 5.87 -7.18
C ALA A 16 -4.80 7.10 -7.65
N ARG A 17 -5.28 7.77 -8.70
CA ARG A 17 -4.64 8.97 -9.30
C ARG A 17 -5.41 10.27 -9.01
N SER A 18 -6.69 10.20 -8.65
CA SER A 18 -7.56 11.38 -8.54
C SER A 18 -7.35 12.14 -7.23
N MET A 19 -7.33 13.49 -7.25
CA MET A 19 -7.22 14.33 -6.04
C MET A 19 -8.29 14.02 -4.99
N TRP A 20 -9.52 13.69 -5.41
CA TRP A 20 -10.60 13.27 -4.51
C TRP A 20 -10.38 11.91 -3.84
N ALA A 21 -9.65 11.00 -4.50
CA ALA A 21 -9.21 9.74 -3.90
C ALA A 21 -8.00 9.94 -2.97
N ARG A 22 -7.22 11.01 -3.16
CA ARG A 22 -6.11 11.42 -2.28
C ARG A 22 -6.58 12.14 -1.02
N LEU A 23 -7.59 13.02 -1.13
CA LEU A 23 -8.15 13.76 0.01
C LEU A 23 -8.98 12.85 0.91
N ARG A 24 -9.69 11.86 0.33
CA ARG A 24 -10.38 10.83 1.10
C ARG A 24 -9.44 9.73 1.57
N GLY A 25 -8.47 9.25 0.80
CA GLY A 25 -7.80 7.98 1.16
C GLY A 25 -8.86 6.88 1.38
N LEU A 26 -8.92 6.32 2.59
CA LEU A 26 -9.98 5.40 3.04
C LEU A 26 -11.17 6.09 3.77
N LEU A 27 -11.18 7.42 3.93
CA LEU A 27 -12.33 8.16 4.47
C LEU A 27 -13.60 7.85 3.66
N GLY A 28 -14.60 7.34 4.37
CA GLY A 28 -15.90 7.00 3.80
C GLY A 28 -16.02 5.58 3.24
N ARG A 29 -14.96 4.77 3.20
CA ARG A 29 -15.13 3.33 2.91
C ARG A 29 -15.55 2.59 4.17
N VAL A 30 -16.85 2.30 4.23
CA VAL A 30 -17.52 1.44 5.23
C VAL A 30 -16.88 0.05 5.34
N ARG A 31 -16.14 -0.40 4.31
CA ARG A 31 -15.42 -1.68 4.32
C ARG A 31 -13.92 -1.51 4.07
N PRO A 32 -13.06 -2.13 4.89
CA PRO A 32 -11.63 -2.18 4.62
C PRO A 32 -11.38 -2.88 3.28
N LEU A 33 -10.35 -2.43 2.56
CA LEU A 33 -9.80 -3.20 1.45
C LEU A 33 -9.51 -4.63 1.96
N GLY A 34 -9.94 -5.64 1.20
CA GLY A 34 -9.77 -7.03 1.62
C GLY A 34 -8.31 -7.32 1.99
N ARG A 35 -8.05 -8.29 2.89
CA ARG A 35 -6.73 -8.62 3.47
C ARG A 35 -5.56 -8.79 2.48
N ARG A 36 -5.84 -8.85 1.17
CA ARG A 36 -4.91 -9.03 0.06
C ARG A 36 -4.89 -7.87 -0.93
N THR A 37 -5.46 -6.72 -0.59
CA THR A 37 -5.54 -5.55 -1.47
C THR A 37 -4.90 -4.35 -0.78
N GLY A 38 -4.04 -3.65 -1.51
CA GLY A 38 -3.44 -2.38 -1.08
C GLY A 38 -3.81 -1.27 -2.07
N LEU A 39 -4.02 -0.06 -1.55
CA LEU A 39 -4.26 1.12 -2.35
C LEU A 39 -2.92 1.82 -2.58
N TRP A 40 -2.53 2.00 -3.84
CA TRP A 40 -1.31 2.73 -4.21
C TRP A 40 -1.68 4.14 -4.65
N LEU A 41 -1.37 5.12 -3.80
CA LEU A 41 -1.57 6.53 -4.03
C LEU A 41 -0.30 7.15 -4.62
N SER A 42 -0.41 7.75 -5.80
CA SER A 42 0.72 8.38 -6.50
C SER A 42 0.24 9.58 -7.31
N PRO A 43 0.89 10.76 -7.17
CA PRO A 43 1.94 11.10 -6.21
C PRO A 43 1.38 11.33 -4.80
N CYS A 44 2.06 10.82 -3.77
CA CYS A 44 1.64 11.02 -2.37
C CYS A 44 2.85 10.89 -1.44
N TRP A 45 2.95 11.78 -0.45
CA TRP A 45 4.04 11.84 0.53
C TRP A 45 3.56 12.01 1.98
N ALA A 46 2.24 12.15 2.17
CA ALA A 46 1.59 12.25 3.46
C ALA A 46 0.27 11.48 3.42
N VAL A 47 0.01 10.70 4.47
CA VAL A 47 -1.26 10.02 4.69
C VAL A 47 -1.81 10.47 6.03
N HIS A 48 -3.10 10.79 6.04
CA HIS A 48 -3.83 11.09 7.26
C HIS A 48 -4.92 10.03 7.45
N THR A 49 -5.17 9.67 8.70
CA THR A 49 -6.19 8.69 9.10
C THR A 49 -7.35 9.35 9.85
N PHE A 50 -7.55 10.67 9.68
CA PHE A 50 -8.71 11.35 10.24
C PHE A 50 -9.99 10.77 9.66
N GLY A 51 -10.99 10.48 10.50
CA GLY A 51 -12.26 9.87 10.05
C GLY A 51 -12.18 8.37 9.72
N MET A 52 -11.03 7.70 9.93
CA MET A 52 -10.94 6.24 9.88
C MET A 52 -11.41 5.62 11.19
N ARG A 53 -12.04 4.44 11.14
CA ARG A 53 -12.48 3.68 12.33
C ARG A 53 -11.59 2.47 12.65
N TYR A 54 -10.54 2.26 11.87
CA TYR A 54 -9.63 1.11 12.00
C TYR A 54 -8.20 1.49 11.66
N PRO A 55 -7.20 0.84 12.28
CA PRO A 55 -5.81 1.06 11.97
C PRO A 55 -5.42 0.48 10.60
N ILE A 56 -4.45 1.12 9.96
CA ILE A 56 -3.88 0.67 8.68
C ILE A 56 -2.37 0.61 8.73
N ASP A 57 -1.81 -0.24 7.87
CA ASP A 57 -0.38 -0.22 7.59
C ASP A 57 -0.14 0.66 6.35
N VAL A 58 0.91 1.47 6.40
CA VAL A 58 1.26 2.46 5.39
C VAL A 58 2.71 2.27 4.97
N ALA A 59 2.94 2.05 3.68
CA ALA A 59 4.27 1.90 3.10
C ALA A 59 4.59 3.07 2.17
N PHE A 60 5.60 3.86 2.53
CA PHE A 60 6.11 4.96 1.72
C PHE A 60 7.14 4.45 0.72
N ILE A 61 6.95 4.81 -0.54
CA ILE A 61 7.75 4.36 -1.68
C ILE A 61 8.59 5.52 -2.17
N GLY A 62 9.90 5.30 -2.30
CA GLY A 62 10.86 6.32 -2.77
C GLY A 62 10.84 6.52 -4.28
N ARG A 63 11.71 7.41 -4.78
CA ARG A 63 11.92 7.64 -6.23
C ARG A 63 12.49 6.41 -6.95
N ASP A 64 13.26 5.61 -6.23
CA ASP A 64 13.77 4.31 -6.67
C ASP A 64 12.65 3.25 -6.86
N GLY A 65 11.43 3.55 -6.40
CA GLY A 65 10.30 2.64 -6.43
C GLY A 65 10.45 1.46 -5.47
N ARG A 66 11.20 1.64 -4.38
CA ARG A 66 11.31 0.68 -3.28
C ARG A 66 10.58 1.19 -2.05
N VAL A 67 10.17 0.27 -1.17
CA VAL A 67 9.61 0.64 0.14
C VAL A 67 10.74 1.27 0.96
N GLN A 68 10.64 2.56 1.27
CA GLN A 68 11.62 3.28 2.09
C GLN A 68 11.24 3.26 3.56
N ARG A 69 9.96 3.48 3.85
CA ARG A 69 9.44 3.48 5.23
C ARG A 69 8.16 2.65 5.30
N LEU A 70 8.04 1.84 6.35
CA LEU A 70 6.84 1.09 6.68
C LEU A 70 6.35 1.56 8.04
N VAL A 71 5.19 2.20 8.08
CA VAL A 71 4.49 2.59 9.31
C VAL A 71 3.40 1.55 9.51
N ARG A 72 3.43 0.88 10.66
CA ARG A 72 2.49 -0.19 10.97
C ARG A 72 1.51 0.27 12.03
N ASP A 73 0.32 -0.31 12.00
CA ASP A 73 -0.74 -0.06 12.97
C ASP A 73 -1.01 1.45 13.17
N LEU A 74 -1.06 2.19 12.06
CA LEU A 74 -1.35 3.61 12.07
C LEU A 74 -2.82 3.78 12.48
N GLY A 75 -3.01 4.09 13.76
CA GLY A 75 -4.32 4.29 14.37
C GLY A 75 -5.12 5.43 13.74
N PRO A 76 -6.41 5.53 14.09
CA PRO A 76 -7.29 6.59 13.61
C PRO A 76 -6.84 7.97 14.11
N SER A 77 -7.14 9.02 13.35
CA SER A 77 -6.80 10.41 13.69
C SER A 77 -5.30 10.62 13.95
N ARG A 78 -4.48 10.06 13.07
CA ARG A 78 -3.02 10.21 13.03
C ARG A 78 -2.59 10.67 11.65
N ILE A 79 -1.38 11.23 11.58
CA ILE A 79 -0.77 11.65 10.33
C ILE A 79 0.59 10.96 10.23
N ALA A 80 0.87 10.37 9.08
CA ALA A 80 2.19 9.85 8.73
C ALA A 80 2.70 10.60 7.50
N ILE A 81 3.87 11.21 7.63
CA ILE A 81 4.50 12.00 6.56
C ILE A 81 5.90 11.45 6.31
N PHE A 82 6.26 11.35 5.03
CA PHE A 82 7.62 11.05 4.60
C PHE A 82 7.94 11.82 3.32
N TRP A 83 8.69 12.91 3.47
CA TRP A 83 9.08 13.80 2.39
C TRP A 83 9.89 13.12 1.27
N GLY A 84 10.60 12.04 1.59
CA GLY A 84 11.31 11.21 0.61
C GLY A 84 10.42 10.27 -0.22
N ALA A 85 9.12 10.21 0.07
CA ALA A 85 8.19 9.37 -0.68
C ALA A 85 7.74 10.05 -1.98
N THR A 86 7.67 9.27 -3.05
CA THR A 86 6.97 9.66 -4.27
C THR A 86 5.53 9.14 -4.29
N SER A 87 5.28 8.05 -3.57
CA SER A 87 3.99 7.41 -3.51
C SER A 87 3.83 6.63 -2.21
N VAL A 88 2.58 6.31 -1.87
CA VAL A 88 2.25 5.59 -0.64
C VAL A 88 1.34 4.41 -0.96
N ILE A 89 1.55 3.30 -0.26
CA ILE A 89 0.66 2.13 -0.29
C ILE A 89 -0.02 2.01 1.06
N GLU A 90 -1.34 2.10 1.08
CA GLU A 90 -2.18 1.85 2.25
C GLU A 90 -2.77 0.44 2.17
N PHE A 91 -2.73 -0.30 3.27
CA PHE A 91 -3.34 -1.62 3.35
C PHE A 91 -3.78 -1.93 4.78
N ARG A 92 -4.57 -2.99 4.93
CA ARG A 92 -5.15 -3.35 6.23
C ARG A 92 -4.04 -3.76 7.20
N ALA A 93 -4.08 -3.23 8.42
CA ALA A 93 -3.15 -3.61 9.47
C ALA A 93 -3.19 -5.13 9.72
N ASN A 94 -2.01 -5.73 9.82
CA ASN A 94 -1.86 -7.16 10.06
C ASN A 94 -0.85 -7.42 11.19
N SER A 95 -1.29 -7.31 12.43
CA SER A 95 -0.44 -7.40 13.61
C SER A 95 0.30 -8.73 13.76
N SER A 96 -0.23 -9.83 13.17
CA SER A 96 0.41 -11.16 13.19
C SER A 96 1.53 -11.34 12.15
N GLU A 97 1.71 -10.40 11.21
CA GLU A 97 2.78 -10.45 10.22
C GLU A 97 4.01 -9.66 10.68
N SER A 98 5.23 -10.13 10.41
CA SER A 98 6.43 -9.35 10.73
C SER A 98 6.66 -8.23 9.72
N SER A 99 7.31 -7.14 10.15
CA SER A 99 7.62 -5.98 9.29
C SER A 99 8.47 -6.39 8.07
N LEU A 100 9.44 -7.29 8.26
CA LEU A 100 10.26 -7.88 7.19
C LEU A 100 9.43 -8.64 6.15
N ARG A 101 8.49 -9.49 6.59
CA ARG A 101 7.63 -10.27 5.70
C ARG A 101 6.70 -9.35 4.91
N CYS A 102 6.11 -8.36 5.59
CA CYS A 102 5.28 -7.35 4.97
C CYS A 102 6.05 -6.56 3.89
N ARG A 103 7.25 -6.06 4.24
CA ARG A 103 8.13 -5.32 3.31
C ARG A 103 8.49 -6.16 2.09
N ARG A 104 8.88 -7.43 2.27
CA ARG A 104 9.18 -8.34 1.16
C ARG A 104 7.98 -8.53 0.22
N ARG A 105 6.78 -8.73 0.78
CA ARG A 105 5.55 -8.90 -0.03
C ARG A 105 5.19 -7.63 -0.80
N LEU A 106 5.31 -6.47 -0.17
CA LEU A 106 5.09 -5.18 -0.82
C LEU A 106 6.10 -4.94 -1.94
N GLN A 107 7.38 -5.25 -1.69
CA GLN A 107 8.44 -5.12 -2.68
C GLN A 107 8.17 -6.01 -3.91
N MET A 108 7.76 -7.27 -3.70
CA MET A 108 7.35 -8.16 -4.79
C MET A 108 6.11 -7.65 -5.54
N ALA A 109 5.12 -7.12 -4.82
CA ALA A 109 3.91 -6.56 -5.42
C ALA A 109 4.22 -5.32 -6.27
N LEU A 110 5.13 -4.46 -5.81
CA LEU A 110 5.65 -3.31 -6.53
C LEU A 110 6.42 -3.71 -7.77
N GLN A 111 7.35 -4.67 -7.65
CA GLN A 111 8.11 -5.18 -8.79
C GLN A 111 7.16 -5.69 -9.88
N LYS A 112 6.22 -6.56 -9.49
CA LYS A 112 5.21 -7.08 -10.42
C LYS A 112 4.33 -5.99 -11.04
N ALA A 113 3.97 -4.97 -10.26
CA ALA A 113 3.17 -3.84 -10.77
C ALA A 113 3.97 -2.93 -11.72
N ARG A 114 5.30 -2.92 -11.62
CA ARG A 114 6.22 -2.28 -12.58
C ARG A 114 6.41 -3.15 -13.82
N ASP A 115 6.59 -4.45 -13.66
CA ASP A 115 6.76 -5.39 -14.78
C ASP A 115 5.49 -5.45 -15.65
N ARG A 116 4.31 -5.31 -15.04
CA ARG A 116 3.03 -5.12 -15.75
C ARG A 116 2.87 -3.76 -16.42
N ARG A 117 3.79 -2.81 -16.21
CA ARG A 117 3.96 -1.59 -16.99
C ARG A 117 5.16 -1.70 -17.95
N MET A 118 5.44 -2.89 -18.48
CA MET A 118 6.08 -2.97 -19.80
C MET A 118 5.19 -2.24 -20.83
N PRO A 119 5.79 -1.52 -21.79
CA PRO A 119 5.27 -0.28 -22.36
C PRO A 119 4.06 -0.53 -23.27
N LEU A 120 3.11 0.41 -23.23
CA LEU A 120 2.37 0.72 -24.45
C LEU A 120 3.42 1.30 -25.42
N LYS A 121 3.75 0.53 -26.45
CA LYS A 121 4.16 1.11 -27.73
C LYS A 121 3.06 2.05 -28.20
#